data_AF-A0AAT9E821-F1
#
_entry.id   AF-A0AAT9E821-F1
#
_cell.length_a   1.000
_cell.length_b   1.000
_cell.length_c   1.000
_cell.angle_alpha   90.00
_cell.angle_beta   90.00
_cell.angle_gamma   90.00
#
_symmetry.space_group_name_H-M   'P 1'
#
loop_
_entity.id
_entity.type
_entity.pdbx_description
1 polymer ?
#
loop_
_entity_poly.entity_id
_entity_poly.type
_entity_poly.pdbx_seq_one_letter_code
_entity_poly.pdbx_strand_id
1 'polypeptide(L)'
;MSETVEITQGQRIRLSILELVEYDTAAAAQAISFVDDDPFKAALFEKQYLRHAGVAFDIIPRTLKAIQESKEALPLLLPAEVSQNG
;
A
#
# COMPACT_ATOMS: atom_id res chain seq x y z
N MET A 1 -23.10 -23.34 18.27
CA MET A 1 -22.83 -21.98 17.75
C MET A 1 -21.58 -22.10 16.91
N SER A 2 -21.65 -21.79 15.62
CA SER A 2 -20.45 -21.73 14.78
C SER A 2 -19.76 -20.41 15.06
N GLU A 3 -18.51 -20.43 15.52
CA GLU A 3 -17.67 -19.23 15.59
C GLU A 3 -17.40 -18.75 14.15
N THR A 4 -17.84 -17.54 13.83
CA THR A 4 -17.40 -16.84 12.63
C THR A 4 -16.02 -16.24 12.90
N VAL A 5 -15.02 -16.67 12.13
CA VAL A 5 -13.68 -16.06 12.16
C VAL A 5 -13.73 -14.78 11.33
N GLU A 6 -13.60 -13.64 12.00
CA GLU A 6 -13.56 -12.32 11.35
C GLU A 6 -12.20 -12.09 10.68
N ILE A 7 -12.22 -11.49 9.49
CA ILE A 7 -11.00 -11.06 8.78
C ILE A 7 -10.36 -9.91 9.57
N THR A 8 -9.05 -9.95 9.81
CA THR A 8 -8.34 -8.87 10.52
C THR A 8 -8.11 -7.65 9.61
N GLN A 9 -7.72 -6.50 10.18
CA GLN A 9 -7.38 -5.31 9.38
C GLN A 9 -6.22 -5.56 8.42
N GLY A 10 -5.13 -6.19 8.90
CA GLY A 10 -4.00 -6.53 8.04
C GLY A 10 -4.39 -7.50 6.93
N GLN A 11 -5.22 -8.50 7.22
CA GLN A 11 -5.74 -9.40 6.18
C GLN A 11 -6.58 -8.66 5.14
N ARG A 12 -7.46 -7.73 5.55
CA ARG A 12 -8.20 -6.87 4.60
C ARG A 12 -7.26 -6.05 3.72
N ILE A 13 -6.26 -5.40 4.30
CA ILE A 13 -5.28 -4.59 3.55
C ILE A 13 -4.54 -5.45 2.53
N ARG A 14 -4.03 -6.62 2.93
CA ARG A 14 -3.31 -7.54 2.03
C ARG A 14 -4.19 -8.05 0.90
N LEU A 15 -5.47 -8.35 1.18
CA LEU A 15 -6.43 -8.75 0.15
C LEU A 15 -6.70 -7.61 -0.84
N SER A 16 -6.94 -6.39 -0.35
CA SER A 16 -7.12 -5.23 -1.23
C SER A 16 -5.89 -4.92 -2.07
N ILE A 17 -4.68 -5.09 -1.54
CA ILE A 17 -3.43 -4.94 -2.30
C ILE A 17 -3.33 -6.01 -3.40
N LEU A 18 -3.63 -7.27 -3.08
CA LEU A 18 -3.59 -8.37 -4.05
C LEU A 18 -4.55 -8.11 -5.22
N GLU A 19 -5.77 -7.65 -4.93
CA GLU A 19 -6.75 -7.26 -5.94
C GLU A 19 -6.27 -6.07 -6.78
N LEU A 20 -5.70 -5.05 -6.14
CA LEU A 20 -5.23 -3.84 -6.80
C LEU A 20 -4.12 -4.10 -7.83
N VAL A 21 -3.21 -5.03 -7.52
CA VAL A 21 -2.10 -5.43 -8.41
C VAL A 21 -2.47 -6.63 -9.28
N GLU A 22 -3.76 -6.79 -9.60
CA GLU A 22 -4.28 -7.78 -10.54
C GLU A 22 -3.86 -9.23 -10.22
N TYR A 23 -3.77 -9.55 -8.92
CA TYR A 23 -3.36 -10.86 -8.40
C TYR A 23 -1.92 -11.28 -8.76
N ASP A 24 -1.07 -10.36 -9.23
CA ASP A 24 0.35 -10.62 -9.39
C ASP A 24 1.00 -10.76 -8.00
N THR A 25 1.38 -11.99 -7.65
CA THR A 25 1.90 -12.30 -6.31
C THR A 25 3.27 -11.65 -6.03
N ALA A 26 4.07 -11.38 -7.06
CA ALA A 26 5.38 -10.73 -6.90
C ALA A 26 5.22 -9.23 -6.67
N ALA A 27 4.29 -8.58 -7.37
CA ALA A 27 3.89 -7.20 -7.12
C ALA A 27 3.24 -7.07 -5.73
N ALA A 28 2.32 -7.97 -5.38
CA ALA A 28 1.63 -7.97 -4.10
C ALA A 28 2.63 -8.09 -2.94
N ALA A 29 3.61 -9.00 -3.02
CA ALA A 29 4.63 -9.14 -1.99
C ALA A 29 5.43 -7.85 -1.75
N GLN A 30 5.79 -7.14 -2.82
CA GLN A 30 6.52 -5.88 -2.74
C GLN A 30 5.66 -4.76 -2.13
N ALA A 31 4.41 -4.64 -2.57
CA ALA A 31 3.47 -3.65 -2.05
C ALA A 31 3.12 -3.91 -0.57
N ILE A 32 2.85 -5.17 -0.20
CA ILE A 32 2.59 -5.59 1.18
C ILE A 32 3.81 -5.28 2.07
N SER A 33 5.03 -5.58 1.61
CA SER A 33 6.24 -5.27 2.37
C SER A 33 6.45 -3.76 2.59
N PHE A 34 6.04 -2.92 1.62
CA PHE A 34 6.12 -1.47 1.79
C PHE A 34 5.02 -0.94 2.73
N VAL A 35 3.79 -1.41 2.55
CA VAL A 35 2.62 -0.98 3.32
C VAL A 35 2.69 -1.45 4.77
N ASP A 36 3.21 -2.65 5.03
CA ASP A 36 3.41 -3.19 6.38
C ASP A 36 2.13 -3.17 7.24
N ASP A 37 0.99 -3.52 6.63
CA ASP A 37 -0.36 -3.47 7.21
C ASP A 37 -0.78 -2.10 7.81
N ASP A 38 -0.04 -1.03 7.49
CA ASP A 38 -0.35 0.34 7.88
C ASP A 38 -1.46 0.91 6.96
N PRO A 39 -2.63 1.30 7.51
CA PRO A 39 -3.74 1.80 6.69
C PRO A 39 -3.42 3.06 5.89
N PHE A 40 -2.56 3.93 6.41
CA PHE A 40 -2.19 5.17 5.75
C PHE A 40 -1.24 4.89 4.58
N LYS A 41 -0.23 4.04 4.76
CA LYS A 41 0.64 3.60 3.67
C LYS A 41 -0.15 2.82 2.61
N ALA A 42 -1.13 2.01 3.01
CA ALA A 42 -2.01 1.29 2.09
C ALA A 42 -2.78 2.26 1.18
N ALA A 43 -3.44 3.26 1.78
CA ALA A 43 -4.18 4.28 1.03
C ALA A 43 -3.24 5.10 0.13
N LEU A 44 -2.05 5.46 0.62
CA LEU A 44 -1.07 6.18 -0.19
C LEU A 44 -0.57 5.37 -1.38
N PHE A 45 -0.25 4.09 -1.17
CA PHE A 45 0.14 3.19 -2.26
C PHE A 45 -0.97 3.06 -3.31
N GLU A 46 -2.22 2.87 -2.89
CA GLU A 46 -3.38 2.80 -3.79
C GLU A 46 -3.48 4.04 -4.68
N LYS A 47 -3.40 5.25 -4.09
CA LYS A 47 -3.47 6.50 -4.87
C LYS A 47 -2.33 6.62 -5.88
N GLN A 48 -1.10 6.27 -5.49
CA GLN A 48 0.03 6.33 -6.42
C GLN A 48 -0.09 5.27 -7.52
N TYR A 49 -0.49 4.05 -7.17
CA TYR A 49 -0.68 2.97 -8.13
C TYR A 49 -1.76 3.32 -9.15
N LEU A 50 -2.92 3.79 -8.70
CA LEU A 50 -4.05 4.11 -9.57
C LEU A 50 -3.80 5.32 -10.47
N ARG A 51 -2.92 6.28 -10.11
CA ARG A 51 -2.62 7.40 -11.03
C ARG A 51 -1.99 6.95 -12.34
N HIS A 52 -1.32 5.80 -12.35
CA HIS A 52 -0.70 5.23 -13.55
C HIS A 52 -1.69 4.38 -14.37
N ALA A 53 -2.98 4.34 -14.00
CA ALA A 53 -3.99 3.63 -14.76
C ALA A 53 -4.12 4.25 -16.17
N GLY A 54 -3.94 3.42 -17.20
CA GLY A 54 -4.01 3.85 -18.61
C GLY A 54 -2.67 4.22 -19.24
N VAL A 55 -1.56 4.23 -18.47
CA VAL A 55 -0.22 4.20 -19.04
C VAL A 55 0.17 2.73 -19.23
N ALA A 56 0.74 2.37 -20.39
CA ALA A 56 1.20 1.01 -20.65
C ALA A 56 2.39 0.68 -19.73
N PHE A 57 2.09 0.15 -18.55
CA PHE A 57 3.04 -0.43 -17.62
C PHE A 57 2.65 -1.88 -17.35
N ASP A 58 3.65 -2.75 -17.32
CA ASP A 58 3.51 -4.04 -16.65
C ASP A 58 3.27 -3.81 -15.14
N ILE A 59 2.57 -4.75 -14.51
CA ILE A 59 2.11 -4.65 -13.11
C ILE A 59 3.28 -4.45 -12.13
N ILE A 60 4.38 -5.17 -12.31
CA ILE A 60 5.55 -5.10 -11.43
C ILE A 60 6.25 -3.72 -11.51
N PRO A 61 6.65 -3.20 -12.70
CA PRO A 61 7.16 -1.83 -12.83
C PRO A 61 6.23 -0.76 -12.28
N ARG A 62 4.92 -0.87 -12.51
CA ARG A 62 3.93 0.07 -11.96
C ARG A 62 3.93 0.05 -10.43
N THR A 63 3.98 -1.14 -9.85
CA THR A 63 4.04 -1.34 -8.39
C THR A 63 5.30 -0.72 -7.80
N LEU A 64 6.46 -0.99 -8.40
CA LEU A 64 7.74 -0.40 -7.98
C LEU A 64 7.72 1.12 -8.06
N LYS A 65 7.16 1.68 -9.13
CA LYS A 65 7.03 3.12 -9.32
C LYS A 65 6.12 3.74 -8.25
N ALA A 66 4.96 3.13 -8.00
CA ALA A 66 4.04 3.58 -6.96
C ALA A 66 4.69 3.54 -5.57
N ILE A 67 5.41 2.47 -5.22
CA ILE A 67 6.18 2.37 -3.97
C ILE A 67 7.20 3.51 -3.85
N GLN A 68 7.97 3.74 -4.91
CA GLN A 68 8.99 4.80 -4.92
C GLN A 68 8.37 6.18 -4.69
N GLU A 69 7.28 6.48 -5.39
CA GLU A 69 6.60 7.77 -5.28
C GLU A 69 5.86 7.92 -3.95
N SER A 70 5.36 6.82 -3.36
CA SER A 70 4.83 6.83 -2.00
C SER A 70 5.93 7.14 -0.97
N LYS A 71 7.13 6.58 -1.11
CA LYS A 71 8.27 6.91 -0.23
C LYS A 71 8.66 8.38 -0.31
N GLU A 72 8.63 8.96 -1.51
CA GLU A 72 8.90 10.39 -1.73
C GLU A 72 7.80 11.29 -1.17
N ALA A 73 6.54 10.85 -1.22
CA ALA A 73 5.40 11.61 -0.70
C ALA A 73 5.26 11.56 0.82
N LEU A 74 5.67 10.45 1.47
CA LEU A 74 5.51 10.26 2.92
C LEU A 74 6.03 11.45 3.77
N PRO A 75 7.25 11.99 3.55
CA PRO A 75 7.75 13.15 4.29
C PRO A 75 6.93 14.42 4.13
N LEU A 76 6.16 14.56 3.04
CA LEU A 76 5.28 15.71 2.80
C LEU A 76 3.93 15.58 3.52
N LEU A 77 3.56 14.36 3.91
CA LEU A 77 2.24 14.04 4.46
C LEU A 77 2.29 13.76 5.96
N LEU A 78 3.43 13.30 6.47
CA LEU A 78 3.64 13.13 7.89
C LEU A 78 4.02 14.48 8.51
N PRO A 79 3.39 14.88 9.62
CA PRO A 79 3.79 16.07 10.33
C PRO A 79 5.26 15.94 10.73
N ALA A 80 6.05 17.01 10.56
CA ALA A 80 7.36 17.09 11.19
C ALA A 80 7.14 16.81 12.67
N GLU A 81 7.83 15.79 13.22
CA GLU A 81 7.69 15.44 14.63
C GLU A 81 7.75 16.73 15.44
N VAL A 82 6.65 17.05 16.12
CA VAL A 82 6.69 18.08 17.15
C VAL A 82 7.62 17.49 18.19
N SER A 83 8.87 17.92 18.12
CA SER A 83 9.89 17.67 19.12
C SER A 83 9.32 18.18 20.44
N GLN A 84 8.64 17.29 21.15
CA GLN A 84 8.30 17.44 22.55
C GLN A 84 9.64 17.31 23.29
N ASN A 85 10.44 18.37 23.21
CA ASN A 85 11.48 18.63 24.18
C ASN A 85 10.76 18.89 25.50
N GLY A 86 11.05 18.02 26.47
CA GLY A 86 10.47 18.03 27.81
C GLY A 86 10.95 19.15 28.70
#